data_AF-A0A4Q3ILE3-F1
#
_entry.id   AF-A0A4Q3ILE3-F1
#
_cell.length_a   1.000
_cell.length_b   1.000
_cell.length_c   1.000
_cell.angle_alpha   90.00
_cell.angle_beta   90.00
_cell.angle_gamma   90.00
#
_symmetry.space_group_name_H-M   'P 1'
#
loop_
_entity.id
_entity.type
_entity.pdbx_description
1 polymer ?
#
loop_
_entity_poly.entity_id
_entity_poly.type
_entity_poly.pdbx_seq_one_letter_code
_entity_poly.pdbx_strand_id
1 'polypeptide(L)' 'MQPASDAHHHDHAHDHELGLCQHAHDHSRHAATGLARAEKVCRERGLRLTPIRRKALEALYSDHKP' A
#
# COMPACT_ATOMS: atom_id res chain seq x y z
N MET A 1 41.78 -2.67 36.69
CA MET A 1 41.94 -3.69 35.62
C MET A 1 40.58 -4.34 35.40
N GLN A 2 39.76 -3.77 34.53
CA GLN A 2 38.50 -4.33 33.98
C GLN A 2 38.44 -3.81 32.54
N PRO A 3 37.94 -4.57 31.54
CA PRO A 3 36.55 -5.05 31.55
C PRO A 3 36.30 -6.38 30.83
N ALA A 4 35.22 -7.07 31.19
CA ALA A 4 34.55 -8.00 30.29
C ALA A 4 33.05 -7.71 30.39
N SER A 5 32.64 -6.68 29.66
CA SER A 5 31.25 -6.38 29.37
C SER A 5 30.77 -7.43 28.35
N ASP A 6 29.98 -8.39 28.80
CA ASP A 6 29.30 -9.34 27.93
C ASP A 6 28.15 -8.60 27.22
N ALA A 7 28.46 -8.08 26.04
CA ALA A 7 27.54 -7.35 25.19
C ALA A 7 26.91 -8.35 24.20
N HIS A 8 25.71 -8.82 24.48
CA HIS A 8 24.88 -9.50 23.49
C HIS A 8 24.38 -8.48 22.45
N HIS A 9 25.21 -8.22 21.44
CA HIS A 9 24.81 -7.57 20.20
C HIS A 9 24.07 -8.61 19.35
N HIS A 10 22.74 -8.56 19.35
CA HIS A 10 21.98 -9.19 18.28
C HIS A 10 21.98 -8.24 17.09
N ASP A 11 22.99 -8.44 16.24
CA ASP A 11 23.05 -7.91 14.88
C ASP A 11 22.04 -8.70 14.03
N HIS A 12 20.85 -8.13 13.87
CA HIS A 12 19.93 -8.55 12.81
C HIS A 12 20.14 -7.62 11.61
N ALA A 13 21.24 -7.85 10.90
CA ALA A 13 21.41 -7.42 9.52
C ALA A 13 20.34 -8.10 8.65
N HIS A 14 19.27 -7.37 8.38
CA HIS A 14 18.37 -7.71 7.29
C HIS A 14 18.78 -6.88 6.06
N ASP A 15 19.63 -7.49 5.24
CA ASP A 15 19.82 -7.10 3.85
C ASP A 15 18.49 -7.21 3.10
N HIS A 16 17.86 -6.07 2.83
CA HIS A 16 16.78 -5.98 1.86
C HIS A 16 17.24 -5.14 0.66
N GLU A 17 18.23 -5.67 -0.07
CA GLU A 17 18.74 -5.08 -1.31
C GLU A 17 17.91 -5.46 -2.56
N LEU A 18 16.61 -5.71 -2.41
CA LEU A 18 15.67 -5.92 -3.51
C LEU A 18 14.33 -5.28 -3.15
N GLY A 19 14.28 -3.95 -3.27
CA GLY A 19 13.17 -3.08 -2.89
C GLY A 19 11.91 -3.26 -3.74
N LEU A 20 11.15 -4.30 -3.47
CA LEU A 20 9.70 -4.30 -3.69
C LEU A 20 9.06 -3.73 -2.43
N CYS A 21 9.01 -2.40 -2.37
CA CYS A 21 8.42 -1.66 -1.28
C CYS A 21 7.01 -2.20 -1.00
N GLN A 22 6.70 -2.55 0.25
CA GLN A 22 5.39 -3.07 0.68
C GLN A 22 4.23 -2.19 0.21
N HIS A 23 4.47 -0.90 -0.02
CA HIS A 23 3.55 0.01 -0.68
C HIS A 23 3.04 -0.53 -2.02
N ALA A 24 3.94 -0.96 -2.92
CA ALA A 24 3.61 -1.47 -4.24
C ALA A 24 2.65 -2.67 -4.17
N HIS A 25 2.90 -3.59 -3.24
CA HIS A 25 2.06 -4.78 -3.03
C HIS A 25 0.72 -4.47 -2.34
N ASP A 26 0.64 -3.42 -1.54
CA ASP A 26 -0.61 -2.95 -0.96
C ASP A 26 -1.51 -2.21 -1.97
N HIS A 27 -0.98 -1.74 -3.11
CA HIS A 27 -1.78 -0.93 -4.06
C HIS A 27 -2.85 -1.72 -4.81
N SER A 28 -2.58 -2.95 -5.23
CA SER A 28 -3.58 -3.77 -5.92
C SER A 28 -4.77 -4.11 -5.02
N ARG A 29 -4.51 -4.33 -3.72
CA ARG A 29 -5.55 -4.54 -2.70
C ARG A 29 -6.30 -3.25 -2.37
N HIS A 30 -5.63 -2.09 -2.43
CA HIS A 30 -6.26 -0.79 -2.27
C HIS A 30 -7.17 -0.41 -3.42
N ALA A 31 -6.86 -0.79 -4.67
CA ALA A 31 -7.68 -0.45 -5.82
C ALA A 31 -9.10 -1.04 -5.73
N ALA A 32 -9.21 -2.34 -5.43
CA ALA A 32 -10.51 -3.01 -5.26
C ALA A 32 -11.30 -2.42 -4.07
N THR A 33 -10.63 -2.20 -2.95
CA THR A 33 -11.24 -1.57 -1.75
C THR A 33 -11.70 -0.14 -2.04
N GLY A 34 -10.89 0.62 -2.77
CA GLY A 34 -11.17 1.99 -3.19
C GLY A 34 -12.36 2.09 -4.14
N LEU A 35 -12.47 1.18 -5.11
CA LEU A 35 -13.61 1.07 -6.00
C LEU A 35 -14.91 0.71 -5.27
N ALA A 36 -14.86 -0.26 -4.34
CA ALA A 36 -16.01 -0.64 -3.52
C ALA A 36 -16.50 0.55 -2.66
N ARG A 37 -15.57 1.34 -2.10
CA ARG A 37 -15.88 2.57 -1.38
C ARG A 37 -16.51 3.62 -2.30
N ALA A 38 -15.96 3.83 -3.50
CA ALA A 38 -16.50 4.78 -4.47
C ALA A 38 -17.94 4.40 -4.90
N GLU A 39 -18.22 3.11 -5.05
CA GLU A 39 -19.55 2.61 -5.37
C GLU A 39 -20.56 2.84 -4.23
N LYS A 40 -20.14 2.59 -2.97
CA LYS A 40 -20.95 2.92 -1.78
C LYS A 40 -21.30 4.40 -1.72
N VAL A 41 -20.31 5.28 -1.89
CA VAL A 41 -20.50 6.74 -1.89
C VAL A 41 -21.42 7.19 -3.02
N CYS A 42 -21.26 6.62 -4.22
CA CYS A 42 -22.14 6.92 -5.34
C CYS A 42 -23.59 6.54 -5.00
N ARG A 43 -23.81 5.33 -4.48
CA ARG A 43 -25.14 4.85 -4.07
C ARG A 43 -25.77 5.72 -2.99
N GLU A 44 -25.01 6.08 -1.96
CA GLU A 44 -25.48 6.97 -0.88
C GLU A 44 -25.92 8.34 -1.39
N ARG A 45 -25.28 8.83 -2.47
CA ARG A 45 -25.59 10.11 -3.09
C ARG A 45 -26.64 10.02 -4.21
N GLY A 46 -27.20 8.84 -4.47
CA GLY A 46 -28.12 8.61 -5.60
C GLY A 46 -27.44 8.74 -6.97
N LEU A 47 -26.11 8.64 -7.02
CA LEU A 47 -25.31 8.72 -8.23
C LEU A 47 -24.94 7.33 -8.74
N ARG A 48 -24.77 7.21 -10.05
CA ARG A 48 -24.23 5.99 -10.66
C ARG A 48 -22.72 6.11 -10.82
N LEU A 49 -22.00 5.08 -10.38
CA LEU A 49 -20.60 4.91 -10.75
C LEU A 49 -20.54 4.42 -12.20
N THR A 50 -20.41 5.34 -13.14
CA THR A 50 -20.38 5.02 -14.57
C THR A 50 -19.09 4.28 -14.94
N PRO A 51 -19.09 3.49 -16.03
CA PRO A 51 -17.89 2.75 -16.47
C PRO A 51 -16.67 3.65 -16.67
N ILE A 52 -16.87 4.89 -17.16
CA ILE A 52 -15.77 5.85 -17.34
C ILE A 52 -15.16 6.31 -16.01
N ARG A 53 -15.99 6.54 -14.97
CA ARG A 53 -15.51 6.89 -13.62
C ARG A 53 -14.76 5.73 -12.95
N ARG A 54 -15.22 4.50 -13.18
CA ARG A 54 -14.52 3.28 -12.71
C ARG A 54 -13.13 3.17 -13.33
N LYS A 55 -13.02 3.29 -14.66
CA LYS A 55 -11.73 3.24 -15.38
C LYS A 55 -10.77 4.35 -14.94
N ALA A 56 -11.28 5.56 -14.70
CA ALA A 56 -10.47 6.65 -14.17
C ALA A 56 -9.90 6.33 -12.78
N LEU A 57 -10.73 5.79 -11.87
CA LEU A 57 -10.27 5.37 -10.54
C LEU A 57 -9.25 4.22 -10.62
N GLU A 58 -9.49 3.24 -11.49
CA GLU A 58 -8.53 2.14 -11.74
C GLU A 58 -7.16 2.67 -12.21
N ALA A 59 -7.16 3.64 -13.13
CA ALA A 59 -5.92 4.28 -13.60
C ALA A 59 -5.21 5.04 -12.47
N LEU A 60 -5.94 5.81 -11.67
CA LEU A 60 -5.39 6.56 -10.53
C LEU A 60 -4.78 5.64 -9.45
N TYR A 61 -5.39 4.48 -9.19
CA TYR A 61 -4.82 3.50 -8.26
C TYR A 61 -3.63 2.73 -8.84
N SER A 62 -3.52 2.66 -10.17
CA SER A 62 -2.40 1.99 -10.85
C SER A 62 -1.16 2.89 -10.91
N ASP A 63 -1.34 4.21 -10.96
CA ASP A 63 -0.26 5.20 -11.08
C ASP A 63 0.17 5.72 -9.69
N HIS A 64 0.52 4.80 -8.78
CA HIS A 64 1.08 5.19 -7.48
C HIS A 64 2.53 5.66 -7.70
N LYS A 65 2.67 6.94 -8.03
CA LYS A 65 3.97 7.60 -8.11
C LYS A 65 4.36 8.04 -6.68
N PRO A 66 5.45 7.48 -6.10
CA PRO A 66 5.88 7.80 -4.73
C PRO A 66 6.33 9.25 -4.57
#